data_AF-A5HG83-F1
#
_entry.id   AF-A5HG83-F1
#
_cell.length_a   1.000
_cell.length_b   1.000
_cell.length_c   1.000
_cell.angle_alpha   90.00
_cell.angle_beta   90.00
_cell.angle_gamma   90.00
#
_symmetry.space_group_name_H-M   'P 1'
#
loop_
_entity.id
_entity.type
_entity.pdbx_description
1 polymer ?
#
loop_
_entity_poly.entity_id
_entity_poly.type
_entity_poly.pdbx_seq_one_letter_code
_entity_poly.pdbx_strand_id
1 'polypeptide(L)' 'HNQLTSIPGKAFHGLTRVTFLGLSDNKLPSLPVR' A
#
# COMPACT_ATOMS: atom_id res chain seq x y z
N HIS A 1 -9.05 -10.58 7.07
CA HIS A 1 -7.77 -11.31 7.12
C HIS A 1 -7.08 -11.33 5.77
N ASN A 2 -6.43 -10.25 5.38
CA ASN A 2 -5.47 -10.28 4.30
C ASN A 2 -4.05 -10.50 4.83
N GLN A 3 -3.21 -11.14 4.01
CA GLN A 3 -1.83 -11.51 4.35
C GLN A 3 -0.81 -10.64 3.62
N LEU A 4 -1.22 -9.44 3.19
CA LEU A 4 -0.32 -8.53 2.49
C LEU A 4 0.76 -8.08 3.48
N THR A 5 2.01 -8.46 3.21
CA THR A 5 3.19 -8.17 4.04
C THR A 5 4.08 -7.09 3.43
N SER A 6 3.91 -6.76 2.16
CA SER A 6 4.63 -5.69 1.48
C SER A 6 3.79 -5.03 0.39
N ILE A 7 4.12 -3.78 0.07
CA ILE A 7 3.55 -3.05 -1.06
C ILE A 7 4.64 -2.94 -2.13
N PRO A 8 4.37 -3.38 -3.38
CA PRO A 8 5.31 -3.19 -4.48
C PRO A 8 5.65 -1.71 -4.67
N GLY A 9 6.92 -1.35 -4.86
CA GLY A 9 7.34 0.06 -4.98
C GLY A 9 6.69 0.82 -6.14
N LYS A 10 6.23 0.11 -7.19
CA LYS A 10 5.51 0.70 -8.33
C LYS A 10 3.98 0.58 -8.22
N ALA A 11 3.43 0.12 -7.09
CA ALA A 11 1.99 -0.12 -6.94
C ALA A 11 1.14 1.14 -7.17
N PHE A 12 1.72 2.32 -6.97
CA PHE A 12 1.04 3.60 -7.15
C PHE A 12 1.49 4.38 -8.40
N HIS A 13 2.37 3.80 -9.24
CA HIS A 13 2.74 4.43 -10.51
C HIS A 13 1.49 4.59 -11.40
N GLY A 14 1.25 5.80 -11.89
CA GLY A 14 0.11 6.10 -12.77
C GLY A 14 -1.21 6.42 -12.04
N LEU A 15 -1.25 6.29 -10.71
CA LEU A 15 -2.37 6.74 -9.89
C LEU A 15 -2.28 8.25 -9.65
N THR A 16 -2.59 9.05 -10.67
CA THR A 16 -2.42 10.51 -10.65
C THR A 16 -3.42 11.25 -9.76
N ARG A 17 -4.48 10.60 -9.28
CA ARG A 17 -5.55 11.20 -8.45
C ARG A 17 -6.06 10.28 -7.34
N VAL A 18 -5.17 9.60 -6.62
CA VAL A 18 -5.56 8.85 -5.41
C VAL A 18 -5.53 9.75 -4.19
N THR A 19 -6.67 9.91 -3.53
CA THR A 19 -6.81 10.67 -2.27
C THR A 19 -7.01 9.78 -1.05
N PHE A 20 -7.32 8.49 -1.25
CA PHE A 20 -7.59 7.55 -0.16
C PHE A 20 -7.03 6.16 -0.46
N LEU A 21 -6.38 5.56 0.53
CA LEU A 21 -5.85 4.19 0.50
C LEU A 21 -6.13 3.52 1.85
N GLY A 22 -6.95 2.46 1.84
CA GLY A 22 -7.26 1.66 3.02
C GLY A 22 -6.36 0.43 3.11
N LEU A 23 -5.62 0.28 4.22
CA LEU A 23 -4.67 -0.84 4.45
C LEU A 23 -4.85 -1.54 5.80
N SER A 24 -5.85 -1.15 6.59
CA SER A 24 -5.98 -1.48 8.01
C SER A 24 -6.14 -2.97 8.35
N ASP A 25 -6.61 -3.81 7.43
CA ASP A 25 -6.74 -5.27 7.62
C ASP A 25 -5.64 -6.04 6.86
N ASN A 26 -4.38 -5.63 7.03
CA ASN A 26 -3.20 -6.30 6.46
C ASN A 26 -2.10 -6.51 7.51
N LYS A 27 -1.08 -7.28 7.14
CA LYS A 27 0.09 -7.60 7.98
C LYS A 27 1.32 -6.77 7.57
N LEU A 28 1.10 -5.53 7.14
CA LEU A 28 2.16 -4.64 6.69
C LEU A 28 2.97 -4.15 7.90
N PRO A 29 4.29 -4.42 7.98
CA PRO A 29 5.11 -3.97 9.09
C PRO A 29 5.35 -2.45 9.05
N SER A 30 5.36 -1.87 7.85
CA SER A 30 5.53 -0.43 7.61
C SER A 30 5.05 -0.08 6.20
N LEU A 31 4.82 1.21 5.95
CA LEU A 31 4.64 1.72 4.59
C LEU A 31 6.00 1.86 3.89
N PRO A 32 6.08 1.65 2.56
CA PRO A 32 7.27 2.00 1.80
C PRO A 32 7.60 3.47 1.99
N VAL A 33 8.86 3.75 2.34
CA VAL A 33 9.41 5.10 2.28
C VAL A 33 9.72 5.45 0.83
N ARG A 34 9.71 6.75 0.51
CA ARG A 34 9.79 7.28 -0.84
C ARG A 34 11.10 6.97 -1.55
#